data_AF-A0A2V2NAV9-F1
#
_entry.id   AF-A0A2V2NAV9-F1
#
_cell.length_a   1.000
_cell.length_b   1.000
_cell.length_c   1.000
_cell.angle_alpha   90.00
_cell.angle_beta   90.00
_cell.angle_gamma   90.00
#
_symmetry.space_group_name_H-M   'P 1'
#
loop_
_entity.id
_entity.type
_entity.pdbx_description
1 polymer ?
#
loop_
_entity_poly.entity_id
_entity_poly.type
_entity_poly.pdbx_seq_one_letter_code
_entity_poly.pdbx_strand_id
1 'polypeptide(L)'
;MHIFPKQLRPSILHLFVFAFFAVLIALYILTTGDTMMLIWGIPTLLCLLVFPMGLTYLSQSQYTNLIPVYKAEAKDVKIREINQSMISKPIRIEGLVEEVRFRSLNRPHFIIGDKTGVTTVKMFTNPQQDISKGDIVEVYGQVIRRYIFAGDPIVNGVDIRRTDSNEIKQRPSDKKNKKQN
;
A
#
# COMPACT_ATOMS: atom_id res chain seq x y z
N MET A 1 16.95 4.23 -17.69
CA MET A 1 16.96 3.40 -16.48
C MET A 1 16.66 4.33 -15.29
N HIS A 2 15.40 4.49 -14.90
CA HIS A 2 15.05 5.29 -13.72
C HIS A 2 15.27 4.43 -12.47
N ILE A 3 16.44 4.57 -11.84
CA ILE A 3 16.90 3.76 -10.70
C ILE A 3 16.21 4.17 -9.38
N PHE A 4 15.52 5.32 -9.36
CA PHE A 4 14.80 5.78 -8.19
C PHE A 4 13.28 5.70 -8.43
N PRO A 5 12.53 4.95 -7.59
CA PRO A 5 11.07 5.02 -7.59
C PRO A 5 10.68 6.44 -7.17
N LYS A 6 9.56 6.96 -7.71
CA LYS A 6 9.17 8.35 -7.50
C LYS A 6 8.98 8.74 -6.02
N GLN A 7 8.83 7.80 -5.07
CA GLN A 7 8.63 8.11 -3.64
C GLN A 7 9.10 6.99 -2.68
N LEU A 8 10.41 6.89 -2.41
CA LEU A 8 10.92 6.14 -1.24
C LEU A 8 10.73 7.00 0.02
N ARG A 9 9.60 6.81 0.72
CA ARG A 9 9.39 7.44 2.03
C ARG A 9 9.90 6.47 3.09
N PRO A 10 10.97 6.77 3.86
CA PRO A 10 11.33 5.94 5.00
C PRO A 10 10.21 5.99 6.04
N SER A 11 9.91 4.86 6.68
CA SER A 11 8.93 4.85 7.76
C SER A 11 9.44 5.69 8.92
N ILE A 12 8.55 6.42 9.59
CA ILE A 12 8.90 7.22 10.78
C ILE A 12 9.56 6.34 11.85
N LEU A 13 9.08 5.09 11.98
CA LEU A 13 9.64 4.12 12.91
C LEU A 13 11.11 3.80 12.57
N HIS A 14 11.43 3.69 11.28
CA HIS A 14 12.79 3.39 10.83
C HIS A 14 13.75 4.54 11.13
N LEU A 15 13.31 5.79 10.93
CA LEU A 15 14.08 6.99 11.32
C LEU A 15 14.28 7.06 12.83
N PHE A 16 13.26 6.73 13.62
CA PHE A 16 13.35 6.71 15.08
C PHE A 16 14.38 5.68 15.57
N VAL A 17 14.35 4.46 15.02
CA VAL A 17 15.31 3.41 15.37
C VAL A 17 16.74 3.84 15.02
N PHE A 18 16.94 4.44 13.83
CA PHE A 18 18.24 4.99 13.46
C PHE A 18 18.73 6.06 14.43
N ALA A 19 17.89 7.05 14.74
CA ALA A 19 18.23 8.13 15.66
C ALA A 19 18.54 7.61 17.07
N PHE A 20 17.77 6.65 17.56
CA PHE A 20 17.98 6.01 18.86
C PHE A 20 19.38 5.38 18.95
N PHE A 21 19.77 4.55 17.96
CA PHE A 21 21.10 3.95 17.96
C PHE A 21 22.23 4.95 17.74
N ALA A 22 22.00 5.99 16.92
CA ALA A 22 22.98 7.06 16.73
C ALA A 22 23.26 7.80 18.06
N VAL A 23 22.22 8.10 18.84
CA VAL A 23 22.35 8.72 20.16
C VAL A 23 23.08 7.80 21.14
N LEU A 24 22.78 6.50 21.15
CA LEU A 24 23.49 5.55 22.02
C LEU A 24 24.99 5.48 21.71
N ILE A 25 25.36 5.45 20.42
CA ILE A 25 26.76 5.46 20.00
C ILE A 25 27.43 6.78 20.41
N ALA A 26 26.76 7.91 20.21
CA ALA A 26 27.27 9.22 20.63
C ALA A 26 27.50 9.27 22.15
N LEU A 27 26.53 8.81 22.94
CA LEU A 27 26.67 8.73 24.40
C LEU A 27 27.83 7.84 24.83
N TYR A 28 27.97 6.65 24.23
CA TYR A 28 29.08 5.74 24.52
C TYR A 28 30.45 6.39 24.29
N ILE A 29 30.62 7.11 23.16
CA ILE A 29 31.88 7.79 22.85
C ILE A 29 32.15 8.91 23.84
N LEU A 30 31.12 9.69 24.22
CA LEU A 30 31.27 10.76 25.19
C LEU A 30 31.65 10.26 26.58
N THR A 31 31.19 9.07 26.99
CA THR A 31 31.52 8.49 28.31
C THR A 31 32.85 7.74 28.33
N THR A 32 33.20 7.05 27.24
CA THR A 32 34.35 6.14 27.20
C THR A 32 35.57 6.76 26.51
N GLY A 33 35.38 7.75 25.64
CA GLY A 33 36.42 8.33 24.79
C GLY A 33 36.90 7.42 23.65
N ASP A 34 36.32 6.23 23.51
CA ASP A 34 36.71 5.24 22.50
C ASP A 34 36.14 5.60 21.11
N THR A 35 36.98 6.26 20.32
CA THR A 35 36.67 6.64 18.93
C THR A 35 36.82 5.49 17.95
N MET A 36 37.46 4.36 18.31
CA MET A 36 37.55 3.19 17.43
C MET A 36 36.17 2.57 17.18
N MET A 37 35.24 2.77 18.11
CA MET A 37 33.82 2.42 17.96
C MET A 37 33.18 3.04 16.69
N LEU A 38 33.64 4.20 16.20
CA LEU A 38 33.11 4.81 14.98
C LEU A 38 33.33 3.96 13.72
N ILE A 39 34.46 3.24 13.66
CA ILE A 39 34.84 2.42 12.52
C ILE A 39 33.80 1.32 12.28
N TRP A 40 33.19 0.80 13.35
CA TRP A 40 32.13 -0.21 13.28
C TRP A 40 30.73 0.40 13.34
N GLY A 41 30.53 1.41 14.20
CA GLY A 41 29.24 2.05 14.42
C GLY A 41 28.69 2.76 13.19
N ILE A 42 29.53 3.47 12.43
CA ILE A 42 29.09 4.18 11.22
C ILE A 42 28.62 3.19 10.14
N PRO A 43 29.38 2.15 9.76
CA PRO A 43 28.90 1.14 8.82
C PRO A 43 27.61 0.47 9.29
N THR A 44 27.49 0.12 10.57
CA THR A 44 26.27 -0.50 11.11
C THR A 44 25.06 0.44 11.03
N LEU A 45 25.21 1.72 11.37
CA LEU A 45 24.16 2.74 11.24
C LEU A 45 23.76 2.95 9.78
N LEU A 46 24.73 2.93 8.87
CA LEU A 46 24.46 3.06 7.43
C LEU A 46 23.70 1.85 6.90
N CYS A 47 24.11 0.64 7.28
CA CYS A 47 23.39 -0.60 6.97
C CYS A 47 21.96 -0.57 7.52
N LEU A 48 21.79 -0.11 8.76
CA LEU A 48 20.47 0.05 9.40
C LEU A 48 19.55 0.94 8.57
N LEU A 49 20.07 1.98 7.90
CA LEU A 49 19.30 2.80 6.96
C LEU A 49 19.08 2.11 5.61
N VAL A 50 20.14 1.64 4.98
CA VAL A 50 20.11 1.19 3.58
C VAL A 50 19.32 -0.10 3.39
N PHE A 51 19.45 -1.09 4.26
CA PHE A 51 18.79 -2.38 4.09
C PHE A 51 17.26 -2.29 4.06
N PRO A 52 16.58 -1.65 5.05
CA PRO A 52 15.13 -1.54 5.03
C PRO A 52 14.60 -0.72 3.85
N MET A 53 15.34 0.31 3.43
CA MET A 53 15.00 1.08 2.24
C MET A 53 15.12 0.25 0.96
N GLY A 54 16.19 -0.53 0.82
CA GLY A 54 16.38 -1.44 -0.32
C GLY A 54 15.27 -2.49 -0.41
N LEU A 55 14.89 -3.09 0.72
CA LEU A 55 13.77 -4.04 0.78
C LEU A 55 12.43 -3.37 0.41
N THR A 56 12.21 -2.14 0.88
CA THR A 56 11.01 -1.36 0.53
C THR A 56 10.96 -1.09 -0.98
N TYR A 57 12.08 -0.69 -1.57
CA TYR A 57 12.17 -0.47 -3.02
C TYR A 57 11.86 -1.74 -3.81
N LEU A 58 12.48 -2.86 -3.44
CA LEU A 58 12.28 -4.13 -4.14
C LEU A 58 10.83 -4.60 -4.03
N SER A 59 10.21 -4.45 -2.86
CA SER A 59 8.78 -4.75 -2.70
C SER A 59 7.91 -3.84 -3.59
N GLN A 60 8.18 -2.54 -3.64
CA GLN A 60 7.43 -1.60 -4.49
C GLN A 60 7.55 -1.92 -5.98
N SER A 61 8.74 -2.28 -6.45
CA SER A 61 8.97 -2.60 -7.86
C SER A 61 8.23 -3.87 -8.27
N GLN A 62 8.27 -4.93 -7.45
CA GLN A 62 7.53 -6.16 -7.72
C GLN A 62 6.02 -5.93 -7.79
N TYR A 63 5.46 -5.17 -6.85
CA TYR A 63 4.02 -4.86 -6.87
C TYR A 63 3.66 -4.00 -8.08
N THR A 64 4.50 -3.03 -8.45
CA THR A 64 4.26 -2.17 -9.64
C THR A 64 4.19 -3.00 -10.93
N ASN A 65 5.03 -4.02 -11.06
CA ASN A 65 5.02 -4.93 -12.20
C ASN A 65 3.76 -5.82 -12.25
N LEU A 66 3.10 -6.05 -11.12
CA LEU A 66 1.86 -6.84 -11.05
C LEU A 66 0.61 -6.02 -11.39
N ILE A 67 0.65 -4.69 -11.26
CA ILE A 67 -0.47 -3.79 -11.57
C ILE A 67 -1.14 -4.09 -12.93
N PRO A 68 -0.42 -4.17 -14.08
CA PRO A 68 -1.07 -4.39 -15.36
C PRO A 68 -1.81 -5.73 -15.45
N VAL A 69 -1.26 -6.79 -14.85
CA VAL A 69 -1.89 -8.12 -14.82
C VAL A 69 -3.18 -8.06 -14.01
N TYR A 70 -3.12 -7.48 -12.81
CA TYR A 70 -4.29 -7.31 -11.96
C TYR A 70 -5.37 -6.46 -12.61
N LYS A 71 -5.00 -5.40 -13.34
CA LYS A 71 -5.95 -4.57 -14.08
C LYS A 71 -6.64 -5.31 -15.21
N ALA A 72 -5.93 -6.20 -15.90
CA ALA A 72 -6.49 -6.97 -17.01
C ALA A 72 -7.44 -8.08 -16.52
N GLU A 73 -7.13 -8.69 -15.39
CA GLU A 73 -7.89 -9.85 -14.87
C GLU A 73 -8.99 -9.46 -13.85
N ALA A 74 -8.92 -8.26 -13.28
CA ALA A 74 -9.85 -7.83 -12.25
C ALA A 74 -11.29 -7.76 -12.75
N LYS A 75 -12.19 -8.36 -11.97
CA LYS A 75 -13.64 -8.23 -12.16
C LYS A 75 -14.19 -7.10 -11.30
N ASP A 76 -15.06 -6.29 -11.90
CA ASP A 76 -15.83 -5.27 -11.18
C ASP A 76 -16.81 -5.97 -10.23
N VAL A 77 -16.67 -5.70 -8.93
CA VAL A 77 -17.49 -6.32 -7.89
C VAL A 77 -17.93 -5.27 -6.88
N LYS A 78 -19.15 -5.41 -6.35
CA LYS A 78 -19.61 -4.57 -5.25
C LYS A 78 -19.06 -5.08 -3.92
N ILE A 79 -18.89 -4.20 -2.94
CA ILE A 79 -18.29 -4.59 -1.66
C ILE A 79 -19.09 -5.71 -0.97
N ARG A 80 -20.43 -5.64 -1.01
CA ARG A 80 -21.31 -6.68 -0.44
C ARG A 80 -21.18 -8.05 -1.12
N GLU A 81 -20.71 -8.10 -2.37
CA GLU A 81 -20.57 -9.36 -3.12
C GLU A 81 -19.29 -10.12 -2.71
N ILE A 82 -18.33 -9.44 -2.08
CA ILE A 82 -17.07 -10.04 -1.63
C ILE A 82 -17.37 -11.10 -0.58
N ASN A 83 -17.07 -12.35 -0.93
CA ASN A 83 -17.29 -13.50 -0.07
C ASN A 83 -16.12 -14.50 -0.16
N GLN A 84 -16.15 -15.55 0.67
CA GLN A 84 -15.08 -16.55 0.76
C GLN A 84 -14.86 -17.34 -0.55
N SER A 85 -15.84 -17.44 -1.45
CA SER A 85 -15.67 -18.12 -2.75
C SER A 85 -14.83 -17.31 -3.75
N MET A 86 -14.55 -16.05 -3.42
CA MET A 86 -13.77 -15.13 -4.24
C MET A 86 -12.32 -15.02 -3.79
N ILE A 87 -11.91 -15.75 -2.74
CA ILE A 87 -10.52 -15.80 -2.30
C ILE A 87 -9.60 -16.08 -3.49
N SER A 88 -8.50 -15.35 -3.53
CA SER A 88 -7.49 -15.43 -4.57
C SER A 88 -7.89 -14.91 -5.94
N LYS A 89 -9.12 -14.39 -6.10
CA LYS A 89 -9.54 -13.77 -7.35
C LYS A 89 -9.12 -12.29 -7.37
N PRO A 90 -8.56 -11.81 -8.49
CA PRO A 90 -8.35 -10.39 -8.70
C PRO A 90 -9.70 -9.70 -8.87
N ILE A 91 -9.88 -8.58 -8.16
CA ILE A 91 -11.10 -7.80 -8.15
C ILE A 91 -10.79 -6.32 -8.29
N ARG A 92 -11.79 -5.59 -8.79
CA ARG A 92 -11.83 -4.14 -8.82
C ARG A 92 -13.03 -3.67 -8.00
N ILE A 93 -12.77 -2.76 -7.07
CA ILE A 93 -13.81 -2.08 -6.29
C ILE A 93 -13.68 -0.57 -6.47
N GLU A 94 -14.82 0.11 -6.42
CA GLU A 94 -14.90 1.56 -6.44
C GLU A 94 -15.69 2.03 -5.22
N GLY A 95 -15.18 3.02 -4.51
CA GLY A 95 -15.82 3.51 -3.29
C GLY A 95 -15.16 4.75 -2.71
N LEU A 96 -15.77 5.26 -1.64
CA LEU A 96 -15.27 6.39 -0.87
C LEU A 96 -14.31 5.91 0.22
N VAL A 97 -13.18 6.58 0.39
CA VAL A 97 -12.27 6.34 1.51
C VAL A 97 -12.85 6.95 2.79
N GLU A 98 -13.30 6.10 3.70
CA GLU A 98 -13.87 6.52 4.99
C GLU A 98 -12.78 6.78 6.05
N GLU A 99 -11.71 6.00 6.02
CA GLU A 99 -10.62 6.10 6.99
C GLU A 99 -9.30 5.59 6.40
N VAL A 100 -8.18 6.17 6.85
CA VAL A 100 -6.82 5.74 6.51
C VAL A 100 -6.07 5.43 7.79
N ARG A 101 -5.63 4.18 7.94
CA ARG A 101 -4.84 3.70 9.10
C ARG A 101 -3.43 3.34 8.68
N PHE A 102 -2.49 3.37 9.64
CA PHE A 102 -1.10 2.90 9.47
C PHE A 102 -0.30 3.56 8.33
N ARG A 103 -0.65 4.81 7.97
CA ARG A 103 0.04 5.58 6.92
C ARG A 103 1.55 5.73 7.18
N SER A 104 1.95 5.88 8.44
CA SER A 104 3.35 6.04 8.86
C SER A 104 4.22 4.78 8.71
N LEU A 105 3.60 3.60 8.54
CA LEU A 105 4.30 2.31 8.45
C LEU A 105 4.57 1.88 7.00
N ASN A 106 4.35 2.74 6.00
CA ASN A 106 4.45 2.42 4.56
C ASN A 106 3.59 1.24 4.08
N ARG A 107 2.62 0.80 4.90
CA ARG A 107 1.63 -0.24 4.62
C ARG A 107 0.25 0.24 5.07
N PRO A 108 -0.31 1.27 4.40
CA PRO A 108 -1.57 1.85 4.82
C PRO A 108 -2.72 0.85 4.66
N HIS A 109 -3.67 0.92 5.59
CA HIS A 109 -4.95 0.25 5.47
C HIS A 109 -6.02 1.31 5.17
N PHE A 110 -6.79 1.09 4.12
CA PHE A 110 -7.91 1.94 3.73
C PHE A 110 -9.21 1.27 4.10
N ILE A 111 -10.10 2.01 4.77
CA ILE A 111 -11.49 1.61 4.94
C ILE A 111 -12.26 2.28 3.82
N ILE A 112 -12.89 1.47 2.97
CA ILE A 112 -13.56 1.93 1.76
C ILE A 112 -15.01 1.51 1.82
N GLY A 113 -15.91 2.48 1.66
CA GLY A 113 -17.35 2.29 1.61
C GLY A 113 -17.92 2.51 0.22
N ASP A 114 -18.86 1.66 -0.19
CA ASP A 114 -19.71 1.87 -1.35
C ASP A 114 -21.19 1.91 -0.91
N LYS A 115 -22.12 1.97 -1.86
CA LYS A 115 -23.57 1.98 -1.54
C LYS A 115 -24.07 0.67 -0.91
N THR A 116 -23.26 -0.39 -0.90
CA THR A 116 -23.64 -1.75 -0.49
C THR A 116 -22.99 -2.21 0.80
N GLY A 117 -21.84 -1.64 1.18
CA GLY A 117 -21.15 -1.97 2.41
C GLY A 117 -19.78 -1.32 2.52
N VAL A 118 -19.02 -1.76 3.51
CA VAL A 118 -17.68 -1.26 3.84
C VAL A 118 -16.70 -2.42 3.87
N THR A 119 -15.50 -2.24 3.31
CA THR A 119 -14.42 -3.23 3.38
C THR A 119 -13.10 -2.59 3.77
N THR A 120 -12.16 -3.42 4.24
CA THR A 120 -10.79 -3.02 4.51
C THR A 120 -9.90 -3.44 3.36
N VAL A 121 -9.20 -2.48 2.77
CA VAL A 121 -8.14 -2.70 1.81
C VAL A 121 -6.79 -2.56 2.52
N LYS A 122 -6.04 -3.64 2.62
CA LYS A 122 -4.67 -3.61 3.14
C LYS A 122 -3.69 -3.49 1.97
N MET A 123 -2.88 -2.44 1.95
CA MET A 123 -1.81 -2.32 0.97
C MET A 123 -0.51 -2.88 1.53
N PHE A 124 0.22 -3.63 0.71
CA PHE A 124 1.58 -4.05 1.06
C PHE A 124 2.62 -2.95 0.80
N THR A 125 2.35 -2.04 -0.13
CA THR A 125 3.25 -0.95 -0.48
C THR A 125 2.50 0.37 -0.40
N ASN A 126 3.23 1.47 -0.19
CA ASN A 126 2.61 2.78 -0.19
C ASN A 126 2.05 3.08 -1.60
N PRO A 127 0.80 3.55 -1.73
CA PRO A 127 0.22 3.85 -3.03
C PRO A 127 0.99 4.95 -3.76
N GLN A 128 0.91 4.94 -5.09
CA GLN A 128 1.60 5.93 -5.92
C GLN A 128 1.00 7.34 -5.78
N GLN A 129 -0.28 7.42 -5.42
CA GLN A 129 -0.99 8.67 -5.17
C GLN A 129 -1.16 8.88 -3.66
N ASP A 130 -1.14 10.16 -3.25
CA ASP A 130 -1.58 10.49 -1.90
C ASP A 130 -3.10 10.32 -1.84
N ILE A 131 -3.59 9.54 -0.89
CA ILE A 131 -5.02 9.20 -0.77
C ILE A 131 -5.43 9.50 0.65
N SER A 132 -6.48 10.30 0.77
CA SER A 132 -7.00 10.84 2.02
C SER A 132 -8.45 10.43 2.22
N LYS A 133 -8.91 10.57 3.44
CA LYS A 133 -10.34 10.42 3.77
C LYS A 133 -11.16 11.38 2.91
N GLY A 134 -12.25 10.88 2.33
CA GLY A 134 -13.14 11.62 1.44
C GLY A 134 -12.84 11.46 -0.05
N ASP A 135 -11.72 10.84 -0.43
CA ASP A 135 -11.42 10.56 -1.83
C ASP A 135 -12.29 9.41 -2.36
N ILE A 136 -12.81 9.55 -3.59
CA ILE A 136 -13.40 8.44 -4.34
C ILE A 136 -12.26 7.72 -5.07
N VAL A 137 -12.16 6.42 -4.86
CA VAL A 137 -11.03 5.62 -5.31
C VAL A 137 -11.49 4.36 -6.03
N GLU A 138 -10.67 3.97 -7.00
CA GLU A 138 -10.67 2.68 -7.65
C GLU A 138 -9.52 1.86 -7.09
N VAL A 139 -9.82 0.65 -6.61
CA VAL A 139 -8.83 -0.28 -6.04
C VAL A 139 -8.80 -1.54 -6.87
N TYR A 140 -7.58 -1.97 -7.20
CA TYR A 140 -7.29 -3.29 -7.75
C TYR A 140 -6.61 -4.13 -6.68
N GLY A 141 -7.10 -5.35 -6.48
CA GLY A 141 -6.56 -6.21 -5.45
C GLY A 141 -7.02 -7.64 -5.55
N GLN A 142 -6.70 -8.42 -4.53
CA GLN A 142 -7.09 -9.82 -4.39
C GLN A 142 -7.91 -9.99 -3.12
N VAL A 143 -8.96 -10.81 -3.16
CA VAL A 143 -9.68 -11.17 -1.94
C VAL A 143 -8.83 -12.14 -1.12
N ILE A 144 -8.66 -11.84 0.16
CA ILE A 144 -7.91 -12.67 1.12
C ILE A 144 -8.73 -12.89 2.39
N ARG A 145 -8.39 -13.93 3.14
CA ARG A 145 -8.95 -14.13 4.48
C ARG A 145 -8.35 -13.12 5.45
N ARG A 146 -9.18 -12.52 6.31
CA ARG A 146 -8.71 -11.59 7.34
C ARG A 146 -7.92 -12.29 8.44
N TYR A 147 -8.41 -13.45 8.89
CA TYR A 147 -7.72 -14.36 9.80
C TYR A 147 -7.84 -15.81 9.29
N ILE A 148 -6.92 -16.68 9.71
CA ILE A 148 -6.82 -18.07 9.21
C ILE A 148 -8.12 -18.86 9.50
N PHE A 149 -8.78 -18.59 10.64
CA PHE A 149 -9.92 -19.36 11.15
C PHE A 149 -11.25 -18.59 11.28
N ALA A 150 -11.26 -17.24 11.15
CA ALA A 150 -12.47 -16.46 11.34
C ALA A 150 -12.41 -15.09 10.65
N GLY A 151 -13.58 -14.47 10.43
CA GLY A 151 -13.71 -13.09 9.97
C GLY A 151 -14.00 -12.93 8.48
N ASP A 152 -14.63 -11.80 8.16
CA ASP A 152 -15.03 -11.47 6.80
C ASP A 152 -13.81 -11.30 5.89
N PRO A 153 -13.92 -11.73 4.62
CA PRO A 153 -12.86 -11.55 3.65
C PRO A 153 -12.56 -10.06 3.47
N ILE A 154 -11.28 -9.75 3.36
CA ILE A 154 -10.78 -8.40 3.12
C ILE A 154 -10.06 -8.36 1.78
N VAL A 155 -9.72 -7.16 1.32
CA VAL A 155 -9.01 -6.97 0.06
C VAL A 155 -7.55 -6.71 0.34
N ASN A 156 -6.68 -7.49 -0.28
CA ASN A 156 -5.28 -7.15 -0.42
C ASN A 156 -5.12 -6.23 -1.63
N GLY A 157 -4.84 -4.95 -1.41
CA GLY A 157 -4.70 -3.97 -2.47
C GLY A 157 -3.33 -4.04 -3.13
N VAL A 158 -3.34 -4.15 -4.46
CA VAL A 158 -2.15 -4.07 -5.31
C VAL A 158 -1.97 -2.65 -5.81
N ASP A 159 -3.07 -1.99 -6.18
CA ASP A 159 -3.07 -0.61 -6.65
C ASP A 159 -4.34 0.10 -6.18
N ILE A 160 -4.21 1.40 -5.91
CA ILE A 160 -5.33 2.26 -5.54
C ILE A 160 -5.09 3.62 -6.16
N ARG A 161 -6.13 4.15 -6.81
CA ARG A 161 -6.09 5.41 -7.55
C ARG A 161 -7.32 6.20 -7.24
N ARG A 162 -7.21 7.52 -7.23
CA ARG A 162 -8.39 8.39 -7.23
C ARG A 162 -9.11 8.24 -8.55
N THR A 163 -10.42 8.13 -8.49
CA THR A 163 -11.27 8.23 -9.68
C THR A 163 -11.40 9.71 -10.01
N ASP A 164 -10.75 10.17 -11.07
CA ASP A 164 -10.93 11.53 -11.55
C ASP A 164 -12.40 11.70 -11.96
N SER A 165 -13.07 12.75 -11.48
CA SER A 165 -14.51 12.99 -11.70
C SER A 165 -14.93 13.05 -13.19
N ASN A 166 -13.98 13.11 -14.11
CA ASN A 166 -14.19 13.06 -15.56
C ASN A 166 -14.39 11.63 -16.11
N GLU A 167 -13.87 10.58 -15.47
CA GLU A 167 -14.09 9.19 -15.91
C GLU A 167 -15.50 8.69 -15.55
N ILE A 168 -16.07 9.18 -14.44
CA ILE A 168 -17.44 8.86 -14.01
C ILE A 168 -18.48 9.32 -15.05
N LYS A 169 -18.19 10.39 -15.81
CA LYS A 169 -19.08 10.89 -16.88
C LYS A 169 -19.06 10.05 -18.16
N GLN A 170 -18.02 9.25 -18.41
CA GLN A 170 -17.92 8.45 -19.65
C GLN A 170 -18.58 7.07 -19.54
N ARG A 171 -19.01 6.63 -18.35
CA ARG A 171 -19.63 5.31 -18.15
C ARG A 171 -21.13 5.37 -17.80
N PRO A 172 -21.98 5.96 -18.67
CA PRO A 172 -23.29 5.35 -18.87
C PRO A 172 -23.84 5.50 -20.32
N SER A 173 -23.45 4.62 -21.26
CA SER A 173 -24.28 4.36 -22.47
C SER A 173 -23.91 3.15 -23.33
N ASP A 174 -22.74 2.50 -23.18
CA ASP A 174 -22.32 1.47 -24.15
C ASP A 174 -22.97 0.08 -24.00
N LYS A 175 -23.81 -0.14 -22.98
CA LYS A 175 -24.55 -1.42 -22.83
C LYS A 175 -25.99 -1.41 -23.35
N LYS A 176 -26.51 -0.29 -23.89
CA LYS A 176 -27.88 -0.24 -24.40
C LYS A 176 -28.05 -0.46 -25.92
N ASN A 177 -26.99 -0.40 -26.73
CA ASN A 177 -27.11 -0.51 -28.20
C ASN A 177 -26.65 -1.84 -28.83
N LYS A 178 -26.53 -2.92 -28.07
CA LYS A 178 -26.16 -4.26 -28.61
C LYS A 178 -27.25 -5.33 -28.50
N LYS A 179 -28.51 -4.92 -28.36
CA LYS A 179 -29.70 -5.77 -28.49
C LYS A 179 -30.75 -5.09 -29.39
N GLN A 180 -30.38 -4.82 -30.63
CA GLN A 180 -31.28 -4.56 -31.76
C GLN A 180 -30.41 -4.51 -33.01
N ASN A 181 -30.10 -5.70 -33.54
CA ASN A 181 -29.86 -6.03 -34.94
C ASN A 181 -29.63 -7.54 -35.04
#